data_AF-A0A973DIR1-F1
#
_entry.id   AF-A0A973DIR1-F1
#
_cell.length_a   1.000
_cell.length_b   1.000
_cell.length_c   1.000
_cell.angle_alpha   90.00
_cell.angle_beta   90.00
_cell.angle_gamma   90.00
#
_symmetry.space_group_name_H-M   'P 1'
#
loop_
_entity.id
_entity.type
_entity.pdbx_description
1 polymer ?
#
loop_
_entity_poly.entity_id
_entity_poly.type
_entity_poly.pdbx_seq_one_letter_code
_entity_poly.pdbx_strand_id
1 'polypeptide(L)'
;MKNKEYYDKLASKIVWRDGSPYRYLKTSDTYKKCGWVDKGGYLRITIGDRDIMAHRLLWYMENGDIPDGYQIDHIDGNPLNNIIENLRLVTCSQNNKNKGKYKGREKGIWQFKKEGKWYARIGVNGKYIHLGSFDSKVEALKARTDAEIKYFGEFRRK
;
A
#
# COMPACT_ATOMS: atom_id res chain seq x y z
N MET A 1 4.36 -2.48 -22.66
CA MET A 1 4.06 -3.66 -21.81
C MET A 1 5.31 -4.52 -21.69
N LYS A 2 5.69 -4.93 -20.47
CA LYS A 2 6.78 -5.91 -20.30
C LYS A 2 6.22 -7.28 -20.70
N ASN A 3 6.96 -8.03 -21.52
CA ASN A 3 6.49 -9.27 -22.14
C ASN A 3 6.23 -10.35 -21.07
N LYS A 4 5.07 -11.01 -21.09
CA LYS A 4 4.64 -12.09 -20.17
C LYS A 4 5.73 -13.16 -19.99
N GLU A 5 6.40 -13.50 -21.08
CA GLU A 5 7.51 -14.47 -21.10
C GLU A 5 8.69 -14.08 -20.17
N TYR A 6 8.93 -12.78 -19.97
CA TYR A 6 9.95 -12.28 -19.04
C TYR A 6 9.58 -12.56 -17.60
N TYR A 7 8.32 -12.32 -17.19
CA TYR A 7 7.90 -12.62 -15.84
C TYR A 7 7.90 -14.12 -15.56
N ASP A 8 7.44 -14.92 -16.52
CA ASP A 8 7.31 -16.37 -16.36
C ASP A 8 8.68 -17.05 -16.16
N LYS A 9 9.72 -16.64 -16.92
CA LYS A 9 11.12 -17.11 -16.74
C LYS A 9 11.75 -16.75 -15.39
N LEU A 10 11.19 -15.79 -14.69
CA LEU A 10 11.76 -15.23 -13.45
C LEU A 10 11.01 -15.69 -12.21
N ALA A 11 9.68 -15.78 -12.31
CA ALA A 11 8.82 -16.49 -11.38
C ALA A 11 9.33 -17.92 -11.13
N SER A 12 9.86 -18.59 -12.16
CA SER A 12 10.40 -19.95 -12.06
C SER A 12 11.68 -20.07 -11.21
N LYS A 13 12.29 -18.97 -10.74
CA LYS A 13 13.54 -18.97 -9.95
C LYS A 13 13.39 -18.31 -8.57
N ILE A 14 12.19 -17.83 -8.25
CA ILE A 14 11.89 -17.15 -6.99
C ILE A 14 10.86 -17.99 -6.24
N VAL A 15 11.14 -18.25 -4.98
CA VAL A 15 10.19 -18.85 -4.03
C VAL A 15 9.88 -17.81 -2.96
N TRP A 16 8.61 -17.67 -2.61
CA TRP A 16 8.17 -16.76 -1.55
C TRP A 16 7.98 -17.52 -0.25
N ARG A 17 8.54 -17.00 0.84
CA ARG A 17 8.31 -17.50 2.19
C ARG A 17 8.17 -16.30 3.12
N ASP A 18 7.11 -16.28 3.91
CA ASP A 18 6.85 -15.23 4.92
C ASP A 18 6.95 -13.80 4.34
N GLY A 19 6.40 -13.61 3.13
CA GLY A 19 6.44 -12.31 2.43
C GLY A 19 7.83 -11.86 1.96
N SER A 20 8.83 -12.75 2.02
CA SER A 20 10.18 -12.52 1.53
C SER A 20 10.49 -13.38 0.29
N PRO A 21 11.14 -12.82 -0.73
CA PRO A 21 11.58 -13.56 -1.90
C PRO A 21 12.92 -14.24 -1.65
N TYR A 22 13.00 -15.51 -2.03
CA TYR A 22 14.20 -16.33 -2.01
C TYR A 22 14.53 -16.78 -3.41
N ARG A 23 15.78 -16.59 -3.82
CA ARG A 23 16.29 -17.08 -5.09
C ARG A 23 16.67 -18.55 -4.96
N TYR A 24 16.19 -19.37 -5.88
CA TYR A 24 16.67 -20.73 -6.09
C TYR A 24 18.03 -20.67 -6.81
N LEU A 25 19.04 -21.35 -6.24
CA LEU A 25 20.36 -21.43 -6.84
C LEU A 25 20.42 -22.64 -7.78
N LYS A 26 20.58 -22.44 -9.09
CA LYS A 26 20.57 -23.58 -10.03
C LYS A 26 21.66 -24.64 -9.74
N THR A 27 22.73 -24.25 -9.06
CA THR A 27 23.87 -25.12 -8.74
C THR A 27 23.66 -26.02 -7.51
N SER A 28 22.61 -25.80 -6.73
CA SER A 28 22.26 -26.61 -5.56
C SER A 28 20.79 -26.41 -5.15
N ASP A 29 20.11 -27.40 -4.58
CA ASP A 29 18.70 -27.24 -4.13
C ASP A 29 18.54 -26.38 -2.86
N THR A 30 19.14 -25.18 -2.88
CA THR A 30 19.20 -24.24 -1.76
C THR A 30 18.60 -22.90 -2.13
N TYR A 31 18.09 -22.22 -1.11
CA TYR A 31 17.38 -20.96 -1.23
C TYR A 31 18.15 -19.86 -0.52
N LYS A 32 18.35 -18.72 -1.18
CA LYS A 32 18.98 -17.54 -0.58
C LYS A 32 18.06 -16.33 -0.67
N LYS A 33 17.84 -15.62 0.44
CA LYS A 33 17.07 -14.37 0.46
C LYS A 33 17.69 -13.38 -0.55
N CYS A 34 16.83 -12.72 -1.33
CA CYS A 34 17.27 -11.82 -2.39
C CYS A 34 16.49 -10.50 -2.36
N GLY A 35 16.99 -9.52 -3.11
CA GLY A 35 16.42 -8.18 -3.17
C GLY A 35 17.00 -7.20 -2.15
N TRP A 36 16.54 -5.96 -2.23
CA TRP A 36 16.99 -4.83 -1.42
C TRP A 36 15.85 -3.86 -1.18
N VAL A 37 15.89 -3.12 -0.07
CA VAL A 37 14.86 -2.13 0.26
C VAL A 37 15.24 -0.80 -0.35
N ASP A 38 14.34 -0.21 -1.14
CA ASP A 38 14.58 1.07 -1.78
C ASP A 38 14.36 2.28 -0.85
N LYS A 39 14.68 3.48 -1.35
CA LYS A 39 14.51 4.72 -0.58
C LYS A 39 13.04 4.99 -0.21
N GLY A 40 12.08 4.38 -0.89
CA GLY A 40 10.66 4.44 -0.59
C GLY A 40 10.20 3.38 0.41
N GLY A 41 11.10 2.52 0.89
CA GLY A 41 10.80 1.42 1.81
C GLY A 41 10.30 0.15 1.12
N TYR A 42 10.20 0.13 -0.22
CA TYR A 42 9.72 -1.04 -0.95
C TYR A 42 10.83 -2.04 -1.17
N LEU A 43 10.54 -3.32 -0.94
CA LEU A 43 11.42 -4.39 -1.34
C LEU A 43 11.45 -4.49 -2.88
N ARG A 44 12.64 -4.44 -3.45
CA ARG A 44 12.91 -4.60 -4.88
C ARG A 44 13.76 -5.84 -5.11
N ILE A 45 13.52 -6.47 -6.24
CA ILE A 45 14.28 -7.61 -6.72
C ILE A 45 14.89 -7.22 -8.05
N THR A 46 16.21 -7.31 -8.14
CA THR A 46 16.93 -7.14 -9.40
C THR A 46 16.91 -8.47 -10.15
N ILE A 47 16.45 -8.42 -11.40
CA ILE A 47 16.40 -9.61 -12.24
C ILE A 47 16.90 -9.26 -13.64
N GLY A 48 18.02 -9.88 -14.04
CA GLY A 48 18.81 -9.38 -15.17
C GLY A 48 19.22 -7.93 -14.91
N ASP A 49 18.97 -7.06 -15.89
CA ASP A 49 19.33 -5.64 -15.82
C ASP A 49 18.19 -4.74 -15.35
N ARG A 50 17.16 -5.31 -14.71
CA ARG A 50 15.95 -4.55 -14.31
C ARG A 50 15.54 -4.84 -12.89
N ASP A 51 15.13 -3.78 -12.20
CA ASP A 51 14.54 -3.87 -10.87
C ASP A 51 13.01 -3.89 -10.94
N ILE A 52 12.41 -4.80 -10.19
CA ILE A 52 10.97 -4.87 -9.98
C ILE A 52 10.62 -4.83 -8.50
N MET A 53 9.50 -4.20 -8.16
CA MET A 53 8.97 -4.25 -6.79
C MET A 53 8.45 -5.65 -6.46
N ALA A 54 8.86 -6.17 -5.31
CA ALA A 54 8.55 -7.50 -4.81
C ALA A 54 7.04 -7.79 -4.82
N HIS A 55 6.24 -6.92 -4.21
CA HIS A 55 4.78 -7.09 -4.14
C HIS A 55 4.10 -7.15 -5.52
N ARG A 56 4.61 -6.43 -6.54
CA ARG A 56 4.06 -6.47 -7.90
C ARG A 56 4.39 -7.79 -8.60
N LEU A 57 5.60 -8.29 -8.39
CA LEU A 57 6.01 -9.58 -8.94
C LEU A 57 5.20 -10.72 -8.30
N LEU A 58 5.06 -10.71 -6.98
CA LEU A 58 4.25 -11.71 -6.27
C LEU A 58 2.79 -11.68 -6.73
N TRP A 59 2.18 -10.49 -6.79
CA TRP A 59 0.81 -10.35 -7.30
C TRP A 59 0.68 -10.95 -8.70
N TYR A 60 1.62 -10.65 -9.59
CA TYR A 60 1.61 -11.17 -10.95
C TYR A 60 1.66 -12.70 -11.00
N MET A 61 2.49 -13.32 -10.15
CA MET A 61 2.61 -14.78 -10.11
C MET A 61 1.33 -15.46 -9.64
N GLU A 62 0.62 -14.86 -8.69
CA GLU A 62 -0.59 -15.45 -8.07
C GLU A 62 -1.88 -15.08 -8.80
N ASN A 63 -1.98 -13.86 -9.33
CA ASN A 63 -3.24 -13.28 -9.86
C ASN A 63 -3.14 -12.83 -11.32
N GLY A 64 -1.95 -12.84 -11.92
CA GLY A 64 -1.72 -12.37 -13.28
C GLY A 64 -1.58 -10.84 -13.40
N ASP A 65 -1.96 -10.30 -14.56
CA ASP A 65 -1.67 -8.91 -14.91
C ASP A 65 -2.27 -7.89 -13.94
N ILE A 66 -1.57 -6.78 -13.76
CA ILE A 66 -2.06 -5.58 -13.07
C ILE A 66 -2.67 -4.68 -14.15
N PRO A 67 -4.01 -4.50 -14.21
CA PRO A 67 -4.63 -3.72 -15.26
C PRO A 67 -4.21 -2.25 -15.23
N ASP A 68 -4.29 -1.58 -16.38
CA ASP A 68 -3.98 -0.15 -16.47
C ASP A 68 -4.88 0.67 -15.54
N GLY A 69 -4.28 1.66 -14.86
CA GLY A 69 -4.96 2.48 -13.86
C GLY A 69 -5.04 1.84 -12.45
N TYR A 70 -4.58 0.60 -12.31
CA TYR A 70 -4.46 -0.08 -11.02
C TYR A 70 -3.01 -0.22 -10.56
N GLN A 71 -2.88 -0.43 -9.26
CA GLN A 71 -1.62 -0.64 -8.55
C GLN A 71 -1.88 -1.59 -7.39
N ILE A 72 -0.80 -2.15 -6.85
CA ILE A 72 -0.87 -3.04 -5.70
C ILE A 72 -0.58 -2.22 -4.45
N ASP A 73 -1.47 -2.35 -3.45
CA ASP A 73 -1.38 -1.71 -2.15
C ASP A 73 -1.24 -2.76 -1.05
N HIS A 74 -0.54 -2.40 0.02
CA HIS A 74 -0.37 -3.24 1.20
C HIS A 74 -1.49 -2.88 2.19
N ILE A 75 -2.28 -3.86 2.65
CA ILE A 75 -3.46 -3.63 3.49
C ILE A 75 -3.07 -3.02 4.85
N ASP A 76 -2.00 -3.52 5.47
CA ASP A 76 -1.35 -2.93 6.66
C ASP A 76 -0.51 -1.68 6.32
N GLY A 77 -0.24 -1.50 5.03
CA GLY A 77 0.64 -0.51 4.44
C GLY A 77 2.10 -0.58 4.88
N ASN A 78 2.53 -1.72 5.43
CA ASN A 78 3.93 -2.05 5.60
C ASN A 78 4.48 -2.55 4.24
N PRO A 79 5.33 -1.76 3.55
CA PRO A 79 5.80 -2.13 2.21
C PRO A 79 6.68 -3.37 2.15
N LEU A 80 7.11 -3.88 3.32
CA LEU A 80 7.93 -5.09 3.46
C LEU A 80 7.10 -6.34 3.74
N ASN A 81 5.82 -6.20 4.12
CA ASN A 81 4.93 -7.34 4.35
C ASN A 81 4.30 -7.79 3.02
N ASN A 82 5.04 -8.54 2.22
CA ASN A 82 4.58 -9.01 0.91
C ASN A 82 3.91 -10.39 1.00
N ILE A 83 3.16 -10.73 2.05
CA ILE A 83 2.27 -11.91 1.98
C ILE A 83 1.11 -11.59 1.03
N ILE A 84 0.67 -12.55 0.21
CA ILE A 84 -0.31 -12.28 -0.84
C ILE A 84 -1.65 -11.79 -0.27
N GLU A 85 -2.03 -12.29 0.90
CA GLU A 85 -3.24 -11.91 1.63
C GLU A 85 -3.18 -10.45 2.16
N ASN A 86 -1.98 -9.88 2.27
CA ASN A 86 -1.77 -8.47 2.63
C ASN A 86 -1.69 -7.56 1.41
N LEU A 87 -1.77 -8.10 0.20
CA LEU A 87 -1.77 -7.31 -1.04
C LEU A 87 -3.19 -7.18 -1.58
N ARG A 88 -3.47 -6.03 -2.20
CA ARG A 88 -4.74 -5.80 -2.90
C ARG A 88 -4.55 -4.93 -4.13
N LEU A 89 -5.39 -5.18 -5.13
CA LEU A 89 -5.49 -4.34 -6.32
C LEU A 89 -6.31 -3.08 -5.99
N VAL A 90 -5.73 -1.91 -6.23
CA VAL A 90 -6.39 -0.62 -5.98
C VAL A 90 -6.12 0.35 -7.11
N THR A 91 -7.05 1.27 -7.33
CA THR A 91 -6.84 2.45 -8.18
C THR A 91 -5.94 3.47 -7.48
N CYS A 92 -5.33 4.38 -8.26
CA CYS A 92 -4.59 5.52 -7.72
C CYS A 92 -5.41 6.34 -6.71
N SER A 93 -6.71 6.52 -6.96
CA SER A 93 -7.59 7.27 -6.06
C SER A 93 -7.81 6.52 -4.74
N GLN A 94 -7.99 5.20 -4.77
CA GLN A 94 -8.13 4.39 -3.56
C GLN A 94 -6.85 4.41 -2.73
N ASN A 95 -5.67 4.23 -3.35
CA ASN A 95 -4.41 4.32 -2.63
C ASN A 95 -4.17 5.69 -1.99
N ASN A 96 -4.50 6.77 -2.70
CA ASN A 96 -4.33 8.14 -2.17
C ASN A 96 -5.26 8.46 -0.99
N LYS A 97 -6.37 7.74 -0.81
CA LYS A 97 -7.21 7.86 0.40
C LYS A 97 -6.39 7.51 1.65
N ASN A 98 -5.50 6.52 1.55
CA ASN A 98 -4.67 5.97 2.63
C ASN A 98 -3.31 6.66 2.82
N LYS A 99 -3.01 7.74 2.08
CA LYS A 99 -1.80 8.53 2.34
C LYS A 99 -1.80 9.03 3.79
N GLY A 100 -0.76 8.64 4.53
CA GLY A 100 -0.61 8.88 5.96
C GLY A 100 -0.48 10.36 6.35
N LYS A 101 -0.08 10.57 7.61
CA LYS A 101 0.02 11.91 8.23
C LYS A 101 0.95 12.82 7.42
N TYR A 102 0.51 14.04 7.16
CA TYR A 102 1.36 15.06 6.56
C TYR A 102 1.97 15.93 7.66
N LYS A 103 3.31 15.93 7.80
CA LYS A 103 4.03 16.67 8.85
C LYS A 103 3.50 16.39 10.26
N GLY A 104 3.22 15.12 10.57
CA GLY A 104 2.67 14.68 11.86
C GLY A 104 1.20 15.06 12.12
N ARG A 105 0.53 15.70 11.15
CA ARG A 105 -0.88 16.09 11.27
C ARG A 105 -1.78 15.02 10.67
N GLU A 106 -2.86 14.74 11.38
CA GLU A 106 -3.91 13.82 10.95
C GLU A 106 -4.66 14.42 9.78
N LYS A 107 -4.82 13.64 8.71
CA LYS A 107 -5.37 14.13 7.45
C LYS A 107 -6.85 14.49 7.63
N GLY A 108 -7.17 15.74 7.32
CA GLY A 108 -8.54 16.25 7.44
C GLY A 108 -8.94 16.60 8.87
N ILE A 109 -7.99 16.68 9.81
CA ILE A 109 -8.23 17.16 11.18
C ILE A 109 -7.30 18.35 11.45
N TRP A 110 -7.87 19.46 11.94
CA TRP A 110 -7.10 20.62 12.34
C TRP A 110 -7.80 21.40 13.46
N GLN A 111 -7.02 22.17 14.23
CA GLN A 111 -7.55 23.04 15.27
C GLN A 111 -7.61 24.49 14.77
N PHE A 112 -8.75 25.15 14.99
CA PHE A 112 -8.85 26.60 14.84
C PHE A 112 -8.45 27.27 16.15
N LYS A 113 -7.23 27.80 16.20
CA LYS A 113 -6.65 28.37 17.43
C LYS A 113 -7.48 29.48 18.07
N LYS A 114 -8.19 30.28 17.27
CA LYS A 114 -9.02 31.39 17.78
C LYS A 114 -10.23 30.89 18.59
N GLU A 115 -10.76 29.73 18.27
CA GLU A 115 -11.98 29.16 18.86
C GLU A 115 -11.68 27.99 19.80
N GLY A 116 -10.45 27.48 19.80
CA GLY A 116 -10.07 26.25 20.52
C GLY A 116 -10.61 24.95 19.91
N LYS A 117 -11.54 25.04 18.94
CA LYS A 117 -12.25 23.90 18.35
C LYS A 117 -11.43 23.09 17.35
N TRP A 118 -11.73 21.80 17.29
CA TRP A 118 -11.18 20.82 16.36
C TRP A 118 -12.17 20.52 15.25
N TYR A 119 -11.73 20.64 14.01
CA TYR A 119 -12.56 20.41 12.84
C TYR A 119 -12.14 19.12 12.15
N ALA A 120 -13.12 18.36 11.66
CA ALA A 120 -12.88 17.15 10.88
C ALA A 120 -13.57 17.22 9.51
N ARG A 121 -12.90 16.68 8.49
CA ARG A 121 -13.43 16.48 7.14
C ARG A 121 -12.87 15.21 6.50
N ILE A 122 -13.60 14.67 5.52
CA ILE A 122 -13.15 13.56 4.68
C ILE A 122 -13.25 13.94 3.21
N GLY A 123 -12.25 13.56 2.40
CA GLY A 123 -12.32 13.67 0.95
C GLY A 123 -12.87 12.39 0.33
N VAL A 124 -13.97 12.49 -0.41
CA VAL A 124 -14.62 11.36 -1.11
C VAL A 124 -14.95 11.83 -2.53
N ASN A 125 -14.50 11.07 -3.53
CA ASN A 125 -14.76 11.33 -4.95
C ASN A 125 -14.49 12.79 -5.39
N GLY A 126 -13.35 13.34 -4.93
CA GLY A 126 -12.93 14.71 -5.24
C GLY A 126 -13.65 15.82 -4.45
N LYS A 127 -14.63 15.49 -3.61
CA LYS A 127 -15.36 16.45 -2.76
C LYS A 127 -15.01 16.28 -1.29
N TYR A 128 -15.00 17.38 -0.54
CA TYR A 128 -14.84 17.33 0.91
C TYR A 128 -16.20 17.29 1.61
N ILE A 129 -16.37 16.33 2.51
CA ILE A 129 -17.52 16.23 3.41
C ILE A 129 -17.08 16.75 4.77
N HIS A 130 -17.80 17.75 5.29
CA HIS A 130 -17.59 18.25 6.64
C HIS A 130 -18.17 17.25 7.65
N LEU A 131 -17.37 16.83 8.62
CA LEU A 131 -17.76 15.85 9.64
C LEU A 131 -18.18 16.50 10.96
N GLY A 132 -17.92 17.79 11.10
CA GLY A 132 -18.25 18.57 12.29
C GLY A 132 -17.07 19.34 12.89
N SER A 133 -17.39 20.10 13.92
CA SER A 133 -16.47 20.76 14.85
C SER A 133 -16.67 20.17 16.24
N PHE A 134 -15.58 19.95 16.97
CA PHE A 134 -15.53 19.26 18.24
C PHE A 134 -14.67 20.05 19.23
N ASP A 135 -14.89 19.83 20.52
CA ASP A 135 -14.11 20.52 21.55
C ASP A 135 -12.77 19.80 21.81
N SER A 136 -12.67 18.52 21.43
CA SER A 136 -11.45 17.73 21.57
C SER A 136 -10.93 17.15 20.25
N LYS A 137 -9.61 16.94 20.19
CA LYS A 137 -8.96 16.21 19.09
C LYS A 137 -9.46 14.77 18.97
N VAL A 138 -9.77 14.14 20.11
CA VAL A 138 -10.18 12.74 20.18
C VAL A 138 -11.55 12.54 19.52
N GLU A 139 -12.50 13.43 19.75
CA GLU A 139 -13.81 13.37 19.08
C GLU A 139 -13.71 13.63 17.58
N ALA A 140 -12.90 14.60 17.16
CA ALA A 140 -12.62 14.83 15.74
C ALA A 140 -11.99 13.60 15.07
N LEU A 141 -11.10 12.89 15.78
CA LEU A 141 -10.51 11.62 15.34
C LEU A 141 -11.52 10.49 15.23
N LYS A 142 -12.42 10.37 16.22
CA LYS A 142 -13.49 9.38 16.20
C LYS A 142 -14.42 9.62 14.99
N ALA A 143 -14.91 10.84 14.81
CA ALA A 143 -15.74 11.21 13.66
C ALA A 143 -15.03 10.97 12.32
N ARG A 144 -13.73 11.26 12.25
CA ARG A 144 -12.90 10.95 11.08
C ARG A 144 -12.83 9.44 10.82
N THR A 145 -12.64 8.64 11.86
CA THR A 145 -12.54 7.17 11.79
C THR A 145 -13.85 6.55 11.33
N ASP A 146 -14.97 6.96 11.92
CA ASP A 146 -16.31 6.50 11.53
C ASP A 146 -16.60 6.84 10.05
N ALA A 147 -16.18 8.02 9.60
CA ALA A 147 -16.29 8.40 8.20
C ALA A 147 -15.39 7.56 7.28
N GLU A 148 -14.18 7.17 7.70
CA GLU A 148 -13.34 6.26 6.91
C GLU A 148 -13.98 4.88 6.78
N ILE A 149 -14.55 4.35 7.87
CA ILE A 149 -15.30 3.08 7.84
C ILE A 149 -16.46 3.20 6.85
N LYS A 150 -17.23 4.30 6.92
CA LYS A 150 -18.39 4.52 6.06
C LYS A 150 -18.06 4.71 4.57
N TYR A 151 -17.06 5.54 4.26
CA TYR A 151 -16.82 6.00 2.88
C TYR A 151 -15.63 5.33 2.18
N PHE A 152 -14.67 4.79 2.93
CA PHE A 152 -13.52 4.07 2.37
C PHE A 152 -13.72 2.56 2.43
N GLY A 153 -14.53 2.05 3.37
CA GLY A 153 -14.89 0.63 3.45
C GLY A 153 -13.66 -0.26 3.54
N GLU A 154 -13.61 -1.29 2.70
CA GLU A 154 -12.49 -2.23 2.62
C GLU A 154 -11.14 -1.57 2.26
N PHE A 155 -11.17 -0.41 1.60
CA PHE A 155 -9.97 0.33 1.21
C PHE A 155 -9.36 1.14 2.35
N ARG A 156 -10.00 1.22 3.52
CA ARG A 156 -9.38 1.82 4.71
C ARG A 156 -8.13 1.01 5.07
N ARG A 157 -7.04 1.71 5.37
CA ARG A 157 -5.83 1.08 5.93
C ARG A 157 -6.13 0.56 7.34
N LYS A 158 -5.74 -0.69 7.61
CA LYS A 158 -5.96 -1.34 8.91
C LYS A 158 -4.84 -0.99 9.88
#